data_AF-A0A376NX61-F1
#
_entry.id   AF-A0A376NX61-F1
#
_cell.length_a   1.000
_cell.length_b   1.000
_cell.length_c   1.000
_cell.angle_alpha   90.00
_cell.angle_beta   90.00
_cell.angle_gamma   90.00
#
_symmetry.space_group_name_H-M   'P 1'
#
loop_
_entity.id
_entity.type
_entity.pdbx_description
1 polymer ?
#
loop_
_entity_poly.entity_id
_entity_poly.type
_entity_poly.pdbx_seq_one_letter_code
_entity_poly.pdbx_strand_id
1 'polypeptide(L)'
;MLFSDVPCVWLRKDHPALHETWNLDTFLRYPHISICWEQSDTWALDNVLQELGRERTIAMSLPEFEQSLFMAAQPDNLLLATAPRYCQYYNQLHQLPLVALPLPFDESQQKKLEVPFTLLWHKRNSHNPKIVWLRETIKNLYASMA
;
A
#
# COMPACT_ATOMS: atom_id res chain seq x y z
N MET A 1 12.87 -3.50 -12.91
CA MET A 1 12.44 -3.28 -11.51
C MET A 1 13.28 -2.16 -10.94
N LEU A 2 12.67 -1.18 -10.30
CA LEU A 2 13.34 -0.10 -9.57
C LEU A 2 13.49 -0.50 -8.10
N PHE A 3 12.37 -0.83 -7.48
CA PHE A 3 12.30 -1.35 -6.12
C PHE A 3 11.02 -2.20 -6.00
N SER A 4 10.90 -2.91 -4.90
CA SER A 4 9.66 -3.56 -4.49
C SER A 4 9.20 -2.95 -3.18
N ASP A 5 7.89 -2.91 -2.98
CA ASP A 5 7.29 -2.37 -1.77
C ASP A 5 6.27 -3.36 -1.20
N VAL A 6 6.25 -3.49 0.13
CA VAL A 6 5.25 -4.28 0.84
C VAL A 6 4.32 -3.27 1.53
N PRO A 7 3.03 -3.26 1.17
CA PRO A 7 2.09 -2.30 1.73
C PRO A 7 1.97 -2.46 3.25
N CYS A 8 1.67 -1.35 3.91
CA CYS A 8 1.44 -1.28 5.35
C CYS A 8 0.00 -0.86 5.63
N VAL A 9 -0.45 -1.10 6.85
CA VAL A 9 -1.75 -0.67 7.35
C VAL A 9 -1.59 0.66 8.06
N TRP A 10 -2.37 1.64 7.64
CA TRP A 10 -2.40 2.99 8.16
C TRP A 10 -3.67 3.19 8.96
N LEU A 11 -3.48 3.68 10.18
CA LEU A 11 -4.54 4.00 11.13
C LEU A 11 -4.11 5.18 11.99
N ARG A 12 -5.06 5.94 12.52
CA ARG A 12 -4.73 7.08 13.38
C ARG A 12 -4.04 6.66 14.68
N LYS A 13 -3.24 7.57 15.23
CA LYS A 13 -2.43 7.39 16.44
C LYS A 13 -3.23 7.06 17.71
N ASP A 14 -4.51 7.41 17.74
CA ASP A 14 -5.48 7.20 18.82
C ASP A 14 -6.45 6.04 18.53
N HIS A 15 -6.19 5.24 17.48
CA HIS A 15 -7.08 4.17 17.07
C HIS A 15 -7.07 3.01 18.09
N PRO A 16 -8.24 2.46 18.48
CA PRO A 16 -8.34 1.42 19.52
C PRO A 16 -7.54 0.14 19.20
N ALA A 17 -7.39 -0.21 17.92
CA ALA A 17 -6.54 -1.34 17.49
C ALA A 17 -5.08 -1.27 17.98
N LEU A 18 -4.55 -0.07 18.28
CA LEU A 18 -3.19 0.10 18.81
C LEU A 18 -3.05 -0.38 20.26
N HIS A 19 -4.17 -0.56 20.97
CA HIS A 19 -4.21 -1.10 22.33
C HIS A 19 -4.49 -2.61 22.36
N GLU A 20 -4.59 -3.23 21.20
CA GLU A 20 -4.83 -4.66 21.03
C GLU A 20 -3.58 -5.37 20.51
N THR A 21 -3.53 -6.69 20.66
CA THR A 21 -2.53 -7.50 19.96
C THR A 21 -2.75 -7.38 18.45
N TRP A 22 -1.72 -6.91 17.73
CA TRP A 22 -1.79 -6.77 16.28
C TRP A 22 -1.66 -8.12 15.59
N ASN A 23 -2.80 -8.67 15.13
CA ASN A 23 -2.90 -9.94 14.43
C ASN A 23 -4.02 -9.86 13.38
N LEU A 24 -4.20 -10.94 12.61
CA LEU A 24 -5.17 -10.98 11.52
C LEU A 24 -6.61 -10.75 12.01
N ASP A 25 -7.00 -11.31 13.17
CA ASP A 25 -8.35 -11.13 13.70
C ASP A 25 -8.61 -9.67 14.14
N THR A 26 -7.62 -8.99 14.73
CA THR A 26 -7.71 -7.55 15.04
C THR A 26 -7.81 -6.73 13.76
N PHE A 27 -7.00 -7.04 12.74
CA PHE A 27 -7.04 -6.34 11.45
C PHE A 27 -8.39 -6.49 10.73
N LEU A 28 -9.00 -7.67 10.75
CA LEU A 28 -10.28 -7.93 10.10
C LEU A 28 -11.49 -7.41 10.89
N ARG A 29 -11.34 -7.12 12.19
CA ARG A 29 -12.42 -6.59 13.03
C ARG A 29 -12.84 -5.18 12.63
N TYR A 30 -11.88 -4.37 12.19
CA TYR A 30 -12.14 -2.98 11.80
C TYR A 30 -12.46 -2.89 10.31
N PRO A 31 -13.35 -1.96 9.91
CA PRO A 31 -13.67 -1.75 8.50
C PRO A 31 -12.50 -1.13 7.73
N HIS A 32 -12.44 -1.41 6.44
CA HIS A 32 -11.31 -1.04 5.57
C HIS A 32 -11.72 -0.02 4.52
N ILE A 33 -10.75 0.81 4.13
CA ILE A 33 -10.76 1.59 2.90
C ILE A 33 -10.11 0.76 1.80
N SER A 34 -10.85 0.47 0.73
CA SER A 34 -10.29 -0.18 -0.45
C SER A 34 -9.86 0.84 -1.50
N ILE A 35 -8.89 0.49 -2.32
CA ILE A 35 -8.50 1.27 -3.50
C ILE A 35 -9.11 0.61 -4.73
N CYS A 36 -9.90 1.35 -5.48
CA CYS A 36 -10.49 0.89 -6.74
C CYS A 36 -9.69 1.48 -7.90
N TRP A 37 -9.12 0.59 -8.73
CA TRP A 37 -8.36 1.00 -9.91
C TRP A 37 -8.91 0.30 -11.16
N GLU A 38 -9.27 1.10 -12.18
CA GLU A 38 -9.68 0.67 -13.53
C GLU A 38 -10.62 -0.57 -13.59
N GLN A 39 -11.72 -0.56 -12.83
CA GLN A 39 -12.77 -1.60 -12.84
C GLN A 39 -12.38 -2.98 -12.29
N SER A 40 -11.24 -3.12 -11.62
CA SER A 40 -10.94 -4.34 -10.85
C SER A 40 -11.22 -4.11 -9.38
N ASP A 41 -12.27 -4.77 -8.86
CA ASP A 41 -12.66 -4.71 -7.45
C ASP A 41 -11.80 -5.62 -6.55
N THR A 42 -11.00 -6.52 -7.14
CA THR A 42 -10.24 -7.54 -6.42
C THR A 42 -8.77 -7.14 -6.28
N TRP A 43 -8.45 -6.58 -5.12
CA TRP A 43 -7.06 -6.31 -4.75
C TRP A 43 -6.32 -7.61 -4.43
N ALA A 44 -4.99 -7.64 -4.61
CA ALA A 44 -4.15 -8.78 -4.22
C ALA A 44 -4.35 -9.18 -2.75
N LEU A 45 -4.66 -8.21 -1.88
CA LEU A 45 -5.02 -8.44 -0.49
C LEU A 45 -6.27 -9.31 -0.34
N ASP A 46 -7.31 -9.05 -1.13
CA ASP A 46 -8.58 -9.80 -1.06
C ASP A 46 -8.37 -11.25 -1.50
N ASN A 47 -7.53 -11.48 -2.52
CA ASN A 47 -7.17 -12.84 -2.95
C ASN A 47 -6.43 -13.61 -1.84
N VAL A 48 -5.47 -12.97 -1.16
CA VAL A 48 -4.75 -13.58 -0.03
C VAL A 48 -5.69 -13.89 1.13
N LEU A 49 -6.63 -13.00 1.45
CA LEU A 49 -7.64 -13.24 2.48
C LEU A 49 -8.57 -14.41 2.10
N GLN A 50 -9.00 -14.48 0.85
CA GLN A 50 -9.85 -15.54 0.34
C GLN A 50 -9.18 -16.92 0.41
N GLU A 51 -7.88 -17.01 0.07
CA GLU A 51 -7.10 -18.25 0.25
C GLU A 51 -7.07 -18.73 1.71
N LEU A 52 -7.17 -17.80 2.66
CA LEU A 52 -7.24 -18.07 4.10
C LEU A 52 -8.66 -18.33 4.62
N GLY A 53 -9.67 -18.28 3.74
CA GLY A 53 -11.08 -18.39 4.13
C GLY A 53 -11.56 -17.21 4.99
N ARG A 54 -10.92 -16.04 4.83
CA ARG A 54 -11.24 -14.82 5.57
C ARG A 54 -11.69 -13.74 4.60
N GLU A 55 -12.45 -12.79 5.12
CA GLU A 55 -12.93 -11.62 4.38
C GLU A 55 -12.81 -10.38 5.27
N ARG A 56 -12.60 -9.22 4.65
CA ARG A 56 -12.60 -7.93 5.33
C ARG A 56 -13.85 -7.14 4.98
N THR A 57 -14.34 -6.34 5.91
CA THR A 57 -15.46 -5.42 5.63
C THR A 57 -14.93 -4.15 4.97
N ILE A 58 -15.32 -3.90 3.71
CA ILE A 58 -15.00 -2.65 3.01
C ILE A 58 -16.14 -1.66 3.28
N ALA A 59 -15.84 -0.56 3.96
CA ALA A 59 -16.85 0.48 4.23
C ALA A 59 -16.82 1.60 3.18
N MET A 60 -15.69 1.81 2.52
CA MET A 60 -15.58 2.78 1.42
C MET A 60 -14.48 2.38 0.43
N SER A 61 -14.63 2.85 -0.80
CA SER A 61 -13.65 2.68 -1.87
C SER A 61 -13.25 4.03 -2.44
N LEU A 62 -11.94 4.23 -2.64
CA LEU A 62 -11.35 5.47 -3.16
C LEU A 62 -10.40 5.17 -4.33
N PRO A 63 -10.17 6.12 -5.25
CA PRO A 63 -9.30 5.90 -6.41
C PRO A 63 -7.80 5.97 -6.09
N GLU A 64 -7.39 6.64 -5.01
CA GLU A 64 -5.98 6.95 -4.72
C GLU A 64 -5.60 6.62 -3.27
N PHE A 65 -4.33 6.22 -3.05
CA PHE A 65 -3.80 5.89 -1.72
C PHE A 65 -3.71 7.12 -0.81
N GLU A 66 -3.33 8.28 -1.35
CA GLU A 66 -3.23 9.53 -0.62
C GLU A 66 -4.59 9.97 -0.05
N GLN A 67 -5.66 9.72 -0.80
CA GLN A 67 -7.03 9.97 -0.37
C GLN A 67 -7.45 9.00 0.74
N SER A 68 -7.07 7.72 0.67
CA SER A 68 -7.36 6.77 1.74
C SER A 68 -6.63 7.11 3.04
N LEU A 69 -5.37 7.56 2.96
CA LEU A 69 -4.65 8.10 4.12
C LEU A 69 -5.38 9.32 4.71
N PHE A 70 -5.74 10.29 3.86
CA PHE A 70 -6.45 11.48 4.32
C PHE A 70 -7.78 11.13 5.02
N MET A 71 -8.51 10.14 4.49
CA MET A 71 -9.75 9.68 5.09
C MET A 71 -9.51 8.93 6.41
N ALA A 72 -8.54 8.01 6.48
CA ALA A 72 -8.19 7.29 7.70
C ALA A 72 -7.70 8.23 8.82
N ALA A 73 -7.18 9.40 8.46
CA ALA A 73 -6.71 10.42 9.40
C ALA A 73 -7.83 11.27 10.02
N GLN A 74 -9.07 11.17 9.51
CA GLN A 74 -10.18 11.97 10.04
C GLN A 74 -10.47 11.64 11.52
N PRO A 75 -10.85 12.63 12.33
CA PRO A 75 -11.23 12.40 13.73
C PRO A 75 -12.30 11.32 13.85
N ASP A 76 -12.20 10.48 14.89
CA ASP A 76 -13.17 9.43 15.21
C ASP A 76 -13.37 8.35 14.12
N ASN A 77 -12.58 8.36 13.04
CA ASN A 77 -12.65 7.35 11.98
C ASN A 77 -11.97 6.02 12.33
N LEU A 78 -12.72 4.92 12.37
CA LEU A 78 -12.19 3.57 12.69
C LEU A 78 -11.72 2.77 11.45
N LEU A 79 -11.61 3.44 10.31
CA LEU A 79 -11.25 2.79 9.06
C LEU A 79 -9.74 2.58 8.94
N LEU A 80 -9.37 1.38 8.52
CA LEU A 80 -8.00 1.02 8.18
C LEU A 80 -7.74 1.28 6.68
N ALA A 81 -6.69 2.02 6.36
CA ALA A 81 -6.22 2.18 4.99
C ALA A 81 -5.00 1.31 4.77
N THR A 82 -5.00 0.43 3.77
CA THR A 82 -3.79 -0.32 3.41
C THR A 82 -3.18 0.35 2.18
N ALA A 83 -1.90 0.74 2.27
CA ALA A 83 -1.23 1.51 1.22
C ALA A 83 0.28 1.23 1.19
N PRO A 84 0.95 1.45 0.05
CA PRO A 84 2.40 1.33 -0.09
C PRO A 84 3.18 2.19 0.92
N ARG A 85 4.40 1.80 1.26
CA ARG A 85 5.25 2.52 2.22
C ARG A 85 5.68 3.88 1.73
N TYR A 86 5.75 4.11 0.41
CA TYR A 86 6.06 5.44 -0.10
C TYR A 86 5.07 6.53 0.39
N CYS A 87 3.84 6.14 0.76
CA CYS A 87 2.84 7.03 1.34
C CYS A 87 3.27 7.63 2.69
N GLN A 88 4.32 7.09 3.33
CA GLN A 88 4.96 7.68 4.51
C GLN A 88 5.42 9.11 4.27
N TYR A 89 5.94 9.43 3.08
CA TYR A 89 6.33 10.79 2.73
C TYR A 89 5.12 11.72 2.70
N TYR A 90 4.00 11.29 2.12
CA TYR A 90 2.76 12.05 2.12
C TYR A 90 2.23 12.29 3.54
N ASN A 91 2.22 11.24 4.38
CA ASN A 91 1.83 11.35 5.80
C ASN A 91 2.65 12.41 6.55
N GLN A 92 3.97 12.43 6.33
CA GLN A 92 4.89 13.40 6.95
C GLN A 92 4.68 14.82 6.42
N LEU A 93 4.58 14.97 5.10
CA LEU A 93 4.41 16.26 4.43
C LEU A 93 3.15 16.98 4.90
N HIS A 94 2.05 16.24 5.06
CA HIS A 94 0.76 16.78 5.48
C HIS A 94 0.50 16.67 6.99
N GLN A 95 1.49 16.19 7.76
CA GLN A 95 1.41 16.03 9.22
C GLN A 95 0.15 15.27 9.68
N LEU A 96 -0.26 14.26 8.91
CA LEU A 96 -1.42 13.46 9.26
C LEU A 96 -1.11 12.62 10.52
N PRO A 97 -2.05 12.48 11.47
CA PRO A 97 -1.83 11.76 12.72
C PRO A 97 -1.91 10.23 12.55
N LEU A 98 -1.32 9.67 11.49
CA LEU A 98 -1.34 8.24 11.21
C LEU A 98 -0.06 7.53 11.66
N VAL A 99 -0.24 6.28 12.03
CA VAL A 99 0.82 5.30 12.30
C VAL A 99 0.72 4.19 11.26
N ALA A 100 1.87 3.67 10.83
CA ALA A 100 1.94 2.51 9.95
C ALA A 100 2.24 1.24 10.77
N LEU A 101 1.45 0.20 10.55
CA LEU A 101 1.68 -1.15 11.07
C LEU A 101 1.98 -2.12 9.91
N PRO A 102 2.80 -3.16 10.14
CA PRO A 102 3.00 -4.20 9.14
C PRO A 102 1.68 -4.94 8.90
N LEU A 103 1.51 -5.53 7.72
CA LEU A 103 0.37 -6.42 7.50
C LEU A 103 0.50 -7.67 8.39
N PRO A 104 -0.56 -8.09 9.11
CA PRO A 104 -0.51 -9.22 10.03
C PRO A 104 -0.68 -10.55 9.29
N PHE A 105 0.22 -10.80 8.34
CA PHE A 105 0.31 -12.01 7.54
C PHE A 105 1.68 -12.67 7.73
N ASP A 106 1.76 -13.97 7.43
CA ASP A 106 3.03 -14.69 7.43
C ASP A 106 3.92 -14.22 6.26
N GLU A 107 5.24 -14.44 6.35
CA GLU A 107 6.20 -13.99 5.33
C GLU A 107 5.84 -14.45 3.90
N SER A 108 5.31 -15.67 3.76
CA SER A 108 4.91 -16.23 2.46
C SER A 108 3.75 -15.46 1.82
N GLN A 109 2.81 -14.99 2.64
CA GLN A 109 1.65 -14.20 2.25
C GLN A 109 2.06 -12.75 1.99
N GLN A 110 2.93 -12.17 2.83
CA GLN A 110 3.46 -10.82 2.60
C GLN A 110 4.20 -10.71 1.26
N LYS A 111 4.96 -11.75 0.87
CA LYS A 111 5.59 -11.81 -0.46
C LYS A 111 4.59 -11.79 -1.62
N LYS A 112 3.38 -12.33 -1.45
CA LYS A 112 2.32 -12.24 -2.48
C LYS A 112 1.77 -10.82 -2.63
N LEU A 113 1.93 -9.99 -1.60
CA LEU A 113 1.47 -8.60 -1.55
C LEU A 113 2.59 -7.61 -1.92
N GLU A 114 3.79 -8.12 -2.21
CA GLU A 114 4.92 -7.31 -2.67
C GLU A 114 4.63 -6.76 -4.08
N VAL A 115 4.67 -5.43 -4.21
CA VAL A 115 4.39 -4.74 -5.46
C VAL A 115 5.70 -4.28 -6.11
N PRO A 116 6.07 -4.82 -7.29
CA PRO A 116 7.28 -4.40 -7.99
C PRO A 116 7.04 -3.12 -8.78
N PHE A 117 7.75 -2.04 -8.43
CA PHE A 117 7.74 -0.80 -9.21
C PHE A 117 8.68 -0.96 -10.41
N THR A 118 8.09 -1.06 -11.61
CA THR A 118 8.83 -1.39 -12.83
C THR A 118 8.70 -0.31 -13.89
N LEU A 119 9.84 0.11 -14.44
CA LEU A 119 9.85 0.92 -15.66
C LEU A 119 9.45 0.06 -16.86
N LEU A 120 8.41 0.49 -17.57
CA LEU A 120 7.96 -0.11 -18.81
C LEU A 120 8.32 0.79 -19.99
N TRP A 121 8.69 0.17 -21.11
CA TRP A 121 8.95 0.87 -22.36
C TRP A 121 8.61 -0.05 -23.54
N HIS A 122 8.26 0.56 -24.67
CA HIS A 122 7.96 -0.19 -25.87
C HIS A 122 9.24 -0.79 -26.49
N LYS A 123 9.18 -2.04 -26.96
CA LYS A 123 10.34 -2.78 -27.54
C LYS A 123 11.05 -2.02 -28.67
N ARG A 124 10.30 -1.30 -29.50
CA ARG A 124 10.83 -0.44 -30.58
C ARG A 124 11.88 0.57 -30.08
N ASN A 125 11.76 1.00 -28.84
CA ASN A 125 12.59 2.02 -28.23
C ASN A 125 13.74 1.45 -27.37
N SER A 126 13.91 0.13 -27.31
CA SER A 126 14.91 -0.51 -26.45
C SER A 126 16.34 -0.05 -26.71
N HIS A 127 16.65 0.34 -27.95
CA HIS A 127 17.97 0.84 -28.38
C HIS A 127 18.01 2.37 -28.59
N ASN A 128 16.93 3.09 -28.29
CA ASN A 128 16.95 4.55 -28.41
C ASN A 128 17.84 5.12 -27.30
N PRO A 129 18.95 5.82 -27.64
CA PRO A 129 19.95 6.24 -26.65
C PRO A 129 19.36 7.17 -25.59
N LYS A 130 18.35 7.99 -25.92
CA LYS A 130 17.69 8.88 -24.95
C LYS A 130 16.88 8.10 -23.92
N ILE A 131 16.18 7.05 -24.36
CA ILE A 131 15.38 6.20 -23.47
C ILE A 131 16.29 5.31 -22.64
N VAL A 132 17.37 4.79 -23.22
CA VAL A 132 18.40 4.06 -22.47
C VAL A 132 18.97 4.95 -21.37
N TRP A 133 19.43 6.16 -21.71
CA TRP A 133 19.96 7.12 -20.74
C TRP A 133 18.95 7.43 -19.62
N LEU A 134 17.69 7.70 -19.97
CA LEU A 134 16.66 8.01 -18.97
C LEU A 134 16.41 6.84 -18.01
N ARG A 135 16.29 5.60 -18.53
CA ARG A 135 16.08 4.42 -17.69
C ARG A 135 17.24 4.21 -16.72
N GLU A 136 18.48 4.32 -17.19
CA GLU A 136 19.64 4.16 -16.34
C GLU A 136 19.76 5.30 -15.32
N THR A 137 19.42 6.53 -15.71
CA THR A 137 19.38 7.68 -14.79
C THR A 137 18.37 7.45 -13.67
N ILE A 138 17.14 7.04 -13.99
CA ILE A 138 16.11 6.75 -12.98
C ILE A 138 16.57 5.59 -12.07
N LYS A 139 17.12 4.51 -12.63
CA LYS A 139 17.66 3.40 -11.82
C LYS A 139 18.74 3.86 -10.86
N ASN A 140 19.69 4.68 -11.32
CA ASN A 140 20.78 5.18 -10.50
C ASN A 140 20.28 6.08 -9.36
N LEU A 141 19.28 6.92 -9.62
CA LEU A 141 18.66 7.75 -8.58
C LEU A 141 18.07 6.89 -7.46
N TYR A 142 17.30 5.85 -7.81
CA TYR A 142 16.74 4.93 -6.82
C TYR A 142 17.79 4.07 -6.11
N ALA A 143 18.83 3.63 -6.82
CA ALA A 143 19.94 2.89 -6.21
C ALA A 143 20.75 3.73 -5.20
N SER A 144 20.77 5.06 -5.37
CA SER A 144 21.46 5.99 -4.45
C SER A 144 20.63 6.41 -3.22
N MET A 145 19.33 6.12 -3.24
CA MET A 145 18.39 6.43 -2.14
C MET A 145 18.12 5.22 -1.22
N ALA A 146 18.53 4.02 -1.63
CA ALA A 146 18.47 2.79 -0.85
C ALA A 146 19.72 2.62 0.02
#